data_AF-A0A2A2L2N1-F1
#
_entry.id   AF-A0A2A2L2N1-F1
#
_cell.length_a   1.000
_cell.length_b   1.000
_cell.length_c   1.000
_cell.angle_alpha   90.00
_cell.angle_beta   90.00
_cell.angle_gamma   90.00
#
_symmetry.space_group_name_H-M   'P 1'
#
loop_
_entity.id
_entity.type
_entity.pdbx_description
1 polymer ?
#
loop_
_entity_poly.entity_id
_entity_poly.type
_entity_poly.pdbx_seq_one_letter_code
_entity_poly.pdbx_strand_id
1 'polypeptide(L)'
;MQAVISKYKFKSPITGNDLSEPVAFNLMFPTQIGPTGDFKAYLRPETAQGIFVNFKRLLEFNQSKLPFAAAQIGQGFRNEISPRQGLIRVREFTMCEIEHFVDPTDKSHPKFKKVADHVLTLFSACNQMDGNPAKEWKIGDAVTQGVVNNETLGYYMARCHQYLLKVGVDPRRLRFRQHLANEMAHYAQDCWDAEILTSYGWIECVGNADRACYDLRQHYKATNVKLVAEKVLPAAKNIDVVEAAPVMNILGKEFRQSAKKIQTVLSQLTPEQLAEVELELATNKLYNLKIDSETYPLTDKMLAVKKYSKTVYVEEIEPSVIEPSYGIGRVMYAVLEHAFRQREGDEQRCFLVLPPLVAPIKCSVLPISNNVVFEPIIELVREELARYDLSHKVDDSGNAIGRRYARTDEIGIPFGITIDFESEQKPHTVTLRHAESMQQIRLEISEVGRLLSDLSTGRQQWSDAQAKYPKFEANSDE
;
A
#
# COMPACT_ATOMS: atom_id res chain seq x y z
N MET A 1 -0.20 28.01 10.80
CA MET A 1 -1.15 27.55 11.84
C MET A 1 -1.40 28.59 12.92
N GLN A 2 -0.37 29.13 13.58
CA GLN A 2 -0.54 30.13 14.66
C GLN A 2 -1.42 31.33 14.25
N ALA A 3 -1.17 31.93 13.08
CA ALA A 3 -2.00 33.02 12.55
C ALA A 3 -3.49 32.65 12.41
N VAL A 4 -3.82 31.40 12.09
CA VAL A 4 -5.19 30.90 11.96
C VAL A 4 -5.83 30.76 13.35
N ILE A 5 -5.12 30.18 14.32
CA ILE A 5 -5.56 30.06 15.71
C ILE A 5 -5.88 31.45 16.28
N SER A 6 -4.99 32.42 16.08
CA SER A 6 -5.20 33.80 16.54
C SER A 6 -6.37 34.48 15.84
N LYS A 7 -6.50 34.34 14.51
CA LYS A 7 -7.58 34.95 13.72
C LYS A 7 -8.96 34.45 14.15
N TYR A 8 -9.11 33.14 14.37
CA TYR A 8 -10.40 32.52 14.69
C TYR A 8 -10.60 32.25 16.19
N LYS A 9 -9.63 32.64 17.04
CA LYS A 9 -9.67 32.51 18.51
C LYS A 9 -10.03 31.10 18.98
N PHE A 10 -9.37 30.09 18.41
CA PHE A 10 -9.59 28.69 18.81
C PHE A 10 -9.21 28.46 20.28
N LYS A 11 -10.05 27.70 20.97
CA LYS A 11 -9.87 27.30 22.37
C LYS A 11 -9.94 25.78 22.48
N SER A 12 -9.45 25.24 23.59
CA SER A 12 -9.61 23.82 23.94
C SER A 12 -11.10 23.44 23.91
N PRO A 13 -11.51 22.42 23.14
CA PRO A 13 -12.91 22.04 23.02
C PRO A 13 -13.50 21.43 24.31
N ILE A 14 -12.65 20.98 25.24
CA ILE A 14 -13.09 20.35 26.51
C ILE A 14 -13.11 21.38 27.64
N THR A 15 -12.06 22.20 27.74
CA THR A 15 -11.86 23.09 28.90
C THR A 15 -12.13 24.57 28.60
N GLY A 16 -12.19 24.97 27.33
CA GLY A 16 -12.30 26.37 26.94
C GLY A 16 -11.02 27.20 27.15
N ASN A 17 -9.91 26.56 27.53
CA ASN A 17 -8.63 27.23 27.73
C ASN A 17 -8.02 27.71 26.41
N ASP A 18 -7.21 28.76 26.49
CA ASP A 18 -6.41 29.21 25.35
C ASP A 18 -5.36 28.16 24.97
N LEU A 19 -5.07 28.07 23.67
CA LEU A 19 -4.08 27.14 23.12
C LEU A 19 -2.69 27.78 23.15
N SER A 20 -1.66 26.98 23.48
CA SER A 20 -0.27 27.39 23.31
C SER A 20 0.10 27.50 21.84
N GLU A 21 1.26 28.10 21.54
CA GLU A 21 1.79 28.11 20.19
C GLU A 21 1.99 26.67 19.67
N PRO A 22 1.62 26.37 18.41
CA PRO A 22 1.84 25.08 17.80
C PRO A 22 3.34 24.76 17.72
N VAL A 23 3.71 23.62 18.28
CA VAL A 23 5.08 23.09 18.21
C VAL A 23 5.11 21.80 17.38
N ALA A 24 6.22 21.59 16.67
CA ALA A 24 6.43 20.33 15.96
C ALA A 24 6.68 19.21 16.97
N PHE A 25 5.98 18.08 16.77
CA PHE A 25 6.11 16.91 17.62
C PHE A 25 6.49 15.70 16.75
N ASN A 26 7.54 14.98 17.14
CA ASN A 26 7.99 13.79 16.41
C ASN A 26 7.03 12.63 16.67
N LEU A 27 6.42 12.12 15.60
CA LEU A 27 5.45 11.02 15.65
C LEU A 27 6.10 9.64 15.56
N MET A 28 7.43 9.51 15.56
CA MET A 28 8.07 8.19 15.62
C MET A 28 8.22 7.73 17.08
N PHE A 29 8.00 6.44 17.33
CA PHE A 29 8.28 5.84 18.64
C PHE A 29 9.78 5.59 18.80
N PRO A 30 10.49 6.27 19.72
CA PRO A 30 11.89 5.99 19.98
C PRO A 30 12.05 4.71 20.78
N THR A 31 13.16 4.00 20.54
CA THR A 31 13.62 2.86 21.34
C THR A 31 15.15 2.82 21.34
N GLN A 32 15.74 1.83 22.01
CA GLN A 32 17.18 1.59 22.07
C GLN A 32 17.48 0.14 21.70
N ILE A 33 18.56 -0.09 20.94
CA ILE A 33 19.04 -1.43 20.58
C ILE A 33 20.27 -1.76 21.42
N GLY A 34 20.24 -2.93 22.06
CA GLY A 34 21.33 -3.42 22.91
C GLY A 34 21.22 -2.95 24.37
N PRO A 35 21.97 -3.60 25.28
CA PRO A 35 21.84 -3.40 26.73
C PRO A 35 22.42 -2.07 27.22
N THR A 36 23.32 -1.43 26.46
CA THR A 36 23.98 -0.18 26.86
C THR A 36 23.13 1.07 26.57
N GLY A 37 22.11 0.94 25.72
CA GLY A 37 21.27 2.07 25.32
C GLY A 37 21.90 3.04 24.33
N ASP A 38 23.14 2.79 23.89
CA ASP A 38 23.90 3.71 23.03
C ASP A 38 23.30 3.82 21.62
N PHE A 39 22.65 2.77 21.14
CA PHE A 39 22.08 2.74 19.80
C PHE A 39 20.61 3.15 19.81
N LYS A 40 20.35 4.44 19.65
CA LYS A 40 19.00 4.97 19.49
C LYS A 40 18.40 4.47 18.18
N ALA A 41 17.19 3.92 18.26
CA ALA A 41 16.42 3.45 17.12
C ALA A 41 14.97 3.95 17.20
N TYR A 42 14.21 3.67 16.16
CA TYR A 42 12.79 3.99 16.09
C TYR A 42 12.01 2.80 15.57
N LEU A 43 10.78 2.64 16.06
CA LEU A 43 9.82 1.80 15.34
C LEU A 43 9.50 2.50 14.02
N ARG A 44 9.54 1.74 12.93
CA ARG A 44 9.36 2.27 11.58
C ARG A 44 7.95 2.90 11.42
N PRO A 45 7.84 4.12 10.88
CA PRO A 45 6.55 4.76 10.63
C PRO A 45 5.88 4.31 9.31
N GLU A 46 6.65 3.63 8.45
CA GLU A 46 6.28 3.09 7.13
C GLU A 46 7.08 1.81 6.85
N THR A 47 6.69 1.06 5.82
CA THR A 47 7.39 -0.15 5.36
C THR A 47 8.36 0.09 4.19
N ALA A 48 8.19 1.17 3.43
CA ALA A 48 8.97 1.56 2.25
C ALA A 48 10.48 1.57 2.47
N GLN A 49 10.95 2.13 3.60
CA GLN A 49 12.40 2.27 3.88
C GLN A 49 13.16 0.93 3.84
N GLY A 50 12.51 -0.17 4.25
CA GLY A 50 13.10 -1.51 4.16
C GLY A 50 13.36 -1.97 2.73
N ILE A 51 12.53 -1.52 1.78
CA ILE A 51 12.67 -1.80 0.36
C ILE A 51 13.83 -0.97 -0.21
N PHE A 52 13.89 0.33 0.10
CA PHE A 52 14.95 1.22 -0.40
C PHE A 52 16.35 0.81 0.03
N VAL A 53 16.56 0.44 1.30
CA VAL A 53 17.90 -0.02 1.76
C VAL A 53 18.32 -1.35 1.14
N ASN A 54 17.38 -2.14 0.63
CA ASN A 54 17.63 -3.40 -0.07
C ASN A 54 17.62 -3.27 -1.60
N PHE A 55 17.51 -2.05 -2.15
CA PHE A 55 17.35 -1.79 -3.59
C PHE A 55 18.34 -2.56 -4.47
N LYS A 56 19.64 -2.57 -4.13
CA LYS A 56 20.66 -3.29 -4.92
C LYS A 56 20.36 -4.78 -5.07
N ARG A 57 19.95 -5.45 -3.98
CA ARG A 57 19.67 -6.89 -3.98
C ARG A 57 18.40 -7.19 -4.77
N LEU A 58 17.40 -6.32 -4.66
CA LEU A 58 16.14 -6.44 -5.39
C LEU A 58 16.36 -6.22 -6.90
N LEU A 59 17.17 -5.22 -7.26
CA LEU A 59 17.55 -4.95 -8.63
C LEU A 59 18.37 -6.11 -9.22
N GLU A 60 19.34 -6.64 -8.48
CA GLU A 60 20.13 -7.82 -8.87
C GLU A 60 19.23 -9.05 -9.09
N PHE A 61 18.25 -9.28 -8.20
CA PHE A 61 17.25 -10.34 -8.36
C PHE A 61 16.45 -10.18 -9.67
N ASN A 62 16.18 -8.95 -10.08
CA ASN A 62 15.58 -8.63 -11.38
C ASN A 62 16.61 -8.50 -12.53
N GLN A 63 17.77 -9.14 -12.40
CA GLN A 63 18.83 -9.15 -13.42
C GLN A 63 19.30 -7.74 -13.83
N SER A 64 19.31 -6.82 -12.87
CA SER A 64 19.68 -5.42 -13.05
C SER A 64 18.81 -4.63 -14.04
N LYS A 65 17.57 -5.06 -14.29
CA LYS A 65 16.65 -4.41 -15.23
C LYS A 65 15.57 -3.60 -14.53
N LEU A 66 15.21 -2.48 -15.13
CA LEU A 66 13.99 -1.72 -14.85
C LEU A 66 12.93 -1.98 -15.95
N PRO A 67 11.63 -1.83 -15.64
CA PRO A 67 11.08 -1.60 -14.30
C PRO A 67 11.01 -2.88 -13.46
N PHE A 68 10.92 -2.73 -12.14
CA PHE A 68 10.55 -3.81 -11.23
C PHE A 68 9.79 -3.25 -10.03
N ALA A 69 9.03 -4.09 -9.34
CA ALA A 69 8.34 -3.71 -8.11
C ALA A 69 8.75 -4.62 -6.96
N ALA A 70 8.89 -4.02 -5.78
CA ALA A 70 8.99 -4.74 -4.51
C ALA A 70 7.82 -4.33 -3.63
N ALA A 71 7.37 -5.22 -2.76
CA ALA A 71 6.25 -4.95 -1.87
C ALA A 71 6.54 -5.47 -0.48
N GLN A 72 5.98 -4.81 0.53
CA GLN A 72 6.08 -5.24 1.91
C GLN A 72 4.74 -5.08 2.61
N ILE A 73 4.33 -6.13 3.32
CA ILE A 73 3.17 -6.11 4.21
C ILE A 73 3.70 -6.22 5.64
N GLY A 74 3.31 -5.29 6.50
CA GLY A 74 3.71 -5.35 7.90
C GLY A 74 3.21 -4.18 8.73
N GLN A 75 3.56 -4.20 10.01
CA GLN A 75 3.17 -3.13 10.94
C GLN A 75 3.99 -1.85 10.70
N GLY A 76 3.30 -0.71 10.82
CA GLY A 76 3.85 0.63 10.96
C GLY A 76 3.39 1.26 12.26
N PHE A 77 4.22 2.17 12.79
CA PHE A 77 4.00 2.77 14.10
C PHE A 77 4.07 4.29 14.03
N ARG A 78 3.00 4.95 14.45
CA ARG A 78 2.92 6.42 14.50
C ARG A 78 2.44 6.82 15.90
N ASN A 79 3.26 7.53 16.66
CA ASN A 79 2.99 8.04 17.99
C ASN A 79 2.02 9.22 17.94
N GLU A 80 0.81 8.92 17.48
CA GLU A 80 -0.26 9.88 17.29
C GLU A 80 -0.62 10.57 18.61
N ILE A 81 -0.80 11.90 18.53
CA ILE A 81 -0.98 12.78 19.69
C ILE A 81 -2.31 12.46 20.38
N SER A 82 -3.39 12.33 19.61
CA SER A 82 -4.72 11.99 20.12
C SER A 82 -5.40 11.00 19.16
N PRO A 83 -5.18 9.68 19.34
CA PRO A 83 -5.88 8.67 18.55
C PRO A 83 -7.39 8.73 18.85
N ARG A 84 -8.20 8.83 17.80
CA ARG A 84 -9.67 8.95 17.83
C ARG A 84 -10.24 8.21 16.61
N GLN A 85 -11.56 8.02 16.55
CA GLN A 85 -12.25 7.45 15.38
C GLN A 85 -11.88 5.98 15.09
N GLY A 86 -11.68 5.19 16.16
CA GLY A 86 -11.44 3.75 16.05
C GLY A 86 -10.21 3.41 15.20
N LEU A 87 -10.42 2.57 14.18
CA LEU A 87 -9.37 2.08 13.28
C LEU A 87 -8.82 3.14 12.31
N ILE A 88 -9.45 4.32 12.20
CA ILE A 88 -9.03 5.35 11.26
C ILE A 88 -7.71 5.99 11.68
N ARG A 89 -7.50 6.15 12.99
CA ARG A 89 -6.33 6.85 13.54
C ARG A 89 -5.79 6.14 14.78
N VAL A 90 -4.95 5.14 14.52
CA VAL A 90 -4.32 4.26 15.51
C VAL A 90 -2.81 4.47 15.56
N ARG A 91 -2.15 3.91 16.59
CA ARG A 91 -0.71 4.03 16.81
C ARG A 91 0.13 2.91 16.19
N GLU A 92 -0.51 1.76 15.95
CA GLU A 92 0.05 0.61 15.26
C GLU A 92 -0.99 0.15 14.25
N PHE A 93 -0.56 -0.09 13.01
CA PHE A 93 -1.44 -0.54 11.95
C PHE A 93 -0.68 -1.27 10.86
N THR A 94 -1.37 -2.19 10.19
CA THR A 94 -0.82 -2.93 9.06
C THR A 94 -0.90 -2.08 7.80
N MET A 95 0.23 -1.96 7.13
CA MET A 95 0.35 -1.34 5.81
C MET A 95 0.75 -2.41 4.80
N CYS A 96 0.32 -2.20 3.57
CA CYS A 96 0.85 -2.90 2.40
C CYS A 96 1.37 -1.81 1.46
N GLU A 97 2.68 -1.78 1.23
CA GLU A 97 3.31 -0.78 0.37
C GLU A 97 4.01 -1.47 -0.78
N ILE A 98 3.95 -0.85 -1.96
CA ILE A 98 4.58 -1.32 -3.18
C ILE A 98 5.50 -0.20 -3.67
N GLU A 99 6.77 -0.47 -3.85
CA GLU A 99 7.69 0.44 -4.53
C GLU A 99 7.92 -0.07 -5.95
N HIS A 100 7.33 0.60 -6.94
CA HIS A 100 7.54 0.31 -8.35
C HIS A 100 8.65 1.21 -8.90
N PHE A 101 9.84 0.65 -9.07
CA PHE A 101 10.99 1.32 -9.65
C PHE A 101 10.90 1.32 -11.17
N VAL A 102 10.94 2.50 -11.78
CA VAL A 102 10.80 2.71 -13.23
C VAL A 102 11.83 3.72 -13.73
N ASP A 103 12.17 3.64 -15.02
CA ASP A 103 13.01 4.64 -15.68
C ASP A 103 12.28 6.00 -15.63
N PRO A 104 12.89 7.07 -15.07
CA PRO A 104 12.25 8.38 -15.00
C PRO A 104 11.97 8.99 -16.37
N THR A 105 12.66 8.55 -17.43
CA THR A 105 12.48 9.03 -18.81
C THR A 105 11.40 8.26 -19.59
N ASP A 106 10.99 7.08 -19.11
CA ASP A 106 9.93 6.27 -19.70
C ASP A 106 9.07 5.65 -18.59
N LYS A 107 8.00 6.35 -18.25
CA LYS A 107 6.98 5.89 -17.28
C LYS A 107 5.78 5.23 -17.95
N SER A 108 5.94 4.69 -19.16
CA SER A 108 4.92 3.83 -19.78
C SER A 108 4.73 2.55 -18.98
N HIS A 109 3.53 1.94 -19.06
CA HIS A 109 3.27 0.68 -18.37
C HIS A 109 2.71 -0.35 -19.34
N PRO A 110 3.38 -1.50 -19.57
CA PRO A 110 2.98 -2.47 -20.61
C PRO A 110 1.54 -3.00 -20.49
N LYS A 111 0.98 -2.98 -19.28
CA LYS A 111 -0.40 -3.44 -19.01
C LYS A 111 -1.41 -2.30 -18.89
N PHE A 112 -1.03 -1.04 -19.09
CA PHE A 112 -1.94 0.11 -18.98
C PHE A 112 -3.14 0.00 -19.92
N LYS A 113 -2.91 -0.49 -21.15
CA LYS A 113 -3.99 -0.76 -22.13
C LYS A 113 -5.11 -1.66 -21.58
N LYS A 114 -4.82 -2.54 -20.62
CA LYS A 114 -5.83 -3.44 -20.01
C LYS A 114 -6.79 -2.71 -19.05
N VAL A 115 -6.42 -1.51 -18.62
CA VAL A 115 -7.20 -0.72 -17.67
C VAL A 115 -7.57 0.65 -18.20
N ALA A 116 -7.16 1.03 -19.42
CA ALA A 116 -7.36 2.37 -19.98
C ALA A 116 -8.85 2.81 -20.01
N ASP A 117 -9.77 1.88 -20.27
CA ASP A 117 -11.21 2.14 -20.25
C ASP A 117 -11.85 2.08 -18.86
N HIS A 118 -11.08 1.73 -17.82
CA HIS A 118 -11.58 1.67 -16.44
C HIS A 118 -11.90 3.08 -15.95
N VAL A 119 -13.12 3.27 -15.44
CA VAL A 119 -13.62 4.57 -14.98
C VAL A 119 -13.31 4.77 -13.50
N LEU A 120 -12.79 5.94 -13.15
CA LEU A 120 -12.54 6.38 -11.78
C LEU A 120 -13.18 7.74 -11.54
N THR A 121 -13.63 7.98 -10.32
CA THR A 121 -14.03 9.32 -9.84
C THR A 121 -12.78 10.09 -9.39
N LEU A 122 -12.34 11.07 -10.18
CA LEU A 122 -11.15 11.88 -9.92
C LEU A 122 -11.51 13.27 -9.39
N PHE A 123 -10.88 13.67 -8.30
CA PHE A 123 -10.95 15.00 -7.71
C PHE A 123 -9.59 15.71 -7.85
N SER A 124 -9.37 16.30 -9.02
CA SER A 124 -8.10 16.96 -9.37
C SER A 124 -7.80 18.17 -8.50
N ALA A 125 -6.53 18.59 -8.47
CA ALA A 125 -6.10 19.78 -7.75
C ALA A 125 -6.81 21.05 -8.28
N CYS A 126 -6.99 21.17 -9.60
CA CYS A 126 -7.76 22.26 -10.20
C CYS A 126 -9.21 22.29 -9.70
N ASN A 127 -9.91 21.15 -9.71
CA ASN A 127 -11.29 21.10 -9.23
C ASN A 127 -11.38 21.47 -7.73
N GLN A 128 -10.42 21.04 -6.91
CA GLN A 128 -10.35 21.42 -5.50
C GLN A 128 -10.21 22.94 -5.32
N MET A 129 -9.31 23.58 -6.06
CA MET A 129 -9.08 25.02 -5.97
C MET A 129 -10.27 25.84 -6.49
N ASP A 130 -10.93 25.35 -7.55
CA ASP A 130 -12.07 26.02 -8.18
C ASP A 130 -13.41 25.76 -7.47
N GLY A 131 -13.43 24.90 -6.43
CA GLY A 131 -14.65 24.49 -5.75
C GLY A 131 -15.57 23.59 -6.58
N ASN A 132 -15.04 23.00 -7.66
CA ASN A 132 -15.77 22.08 -8.53
C ASN A 132 -15.82 20.66 -7.92
N PRO A 133 -16.84 19.84 -8.22
CA PRO A 133 -16.89 18.48 -7.72
C PRO A 133 -15.87 17.55 -8.40
N ALA A 134 -15.69 16.37 -7.82
CA ALA A 134 -15.02 15.25 -8.49
C ALA A 134 -15.79 14.85 -9.77
N LYS A 135 -15.08 14.31 -10.76
CA LYS A 135 -15.64 13.92 -12.06
C LYS A 135 -15.24 12.49 -12.41
N GLU A 136 -16.08 11.79 -13.15
CA GLU A 136 -15.72 10.48 -13.70
C GLU A 136 -14.79 10.64 -14.90
N TRP A 137 -13.77 9.78 -14.95
CA TRP A 137 -12.78 9.74 -16.03
C TRP A 137 -12.48 8.29 -16.36
N LYS A 138 -12.41 7.97 -17.66
CA LYS A 138 -11.60 6.83 -18.09
C LYS A 138 -10.14 7.14 -17.80
N ILE A 139 -9.42 6.21 -17.17
CA ILE A 139 -8.02 6.47 -16.79
C ILE A 139 -7.12 6.74 -18.00
N GLY A 140 -7.41 6.14 -19.15
CA GLY A 140 -6.72 6.40 -20.42
C GLY A 140 -6.86 7.85 -20.88
N ASP A 141 -8.06 8.41 -20.79
CA ASP A 141 -8.32 9.81 -21.16
C ASP A 141 -7.67 10.77 -20.16
N ALA A 142 -7.71 10.43 -18.87
CA ALA A 142 -7.06 11.22 -17.82
C ALA A 142 -5.54 11.30 -18.01
N VAL A 143 -4.89 10.20 -18.41
CA VAL A 143 -3.45 10.20 -18.73
C VAL A 143 -3.17 10.97 -20.02
N THR A 144 -3.96 10.75 -21.07
CA THR A 144 -3.79 11.43 -22.37
C THR A 144 -3.94 12.95 -22.26
N GLN A 145 -4.85 13.42 -21.40
CA GLN A 145 -5.08 14.85 -21.15
C GLN A 145 -4.17 15.44 -20.07
N GLY A 146 -3.25 14.65 -19.50
CA GLY A 146 -2.31 15.09 -18.46
C GLY A 146 -2.95 15.39 -17.10
N VAL A 147 -4.18 14.92 -16.85
CA VAL A 147 -4.80 14.99 -15.51
C VAL A 147 -4.06 14.05 -14.56
N VAL A 148 -3.74 12.84 -15.02
CA VAL A 148 -2.85 11.89 -14.33
C VAL A 148 -1.53 11.85 -15.09
N ASN A 149 -0.42 12.01 -14.37
CA ASN A 149 0.87 12.35 -14.99
C ASN A 149 1.38 11.29 -16.00
N ASN A 150 1.22 9.99 -15.72
CA ASN A 150 1.76 8.93 -16.57
C ASN A 150 0.97 7.61 -16.49
N GLU A 151 1.24 6.70 -17.44
CA GLU A 151 0.58 5.39 -17.52
C GLU A 151 0.85 4.50 -16.32
N THR A 152 2.05 4.58 -15.71
CA THR A 152 2.40 3.74 -14.56
C THR A 152 1.57 4.12 -13.34
N LEU A 153 1.47 5.42 -13.03
CA LEU A 153 0.60 5.93 -11.97
C LEU A 153 -0.86 5.60 -12.25
N GLY A 154 -1.35 5.87 -13.48
CA GLY A 154 -2.71 5.53 -13.88
C GLY A 154 -3.04 4.04 -13.78
N TYR A 155 -2.09 3.17 -14.14
CA TYR A 155 -2.23 1.72 -13.99
C TYR A 155 -2.44 1.34 -12.52
N TYR A 156 -1.59 1.83 -11.61
CA TYR A 156 -1.71 1.53 -10.18
C TYR A 156 -2.98 2.12 -9.55
N MET A 157 -3.40 3.34 -9.93
CA MET A 157 -4.68 3.91 -9.50
C MET A 157 -5.87 3.03 -9.92
N ALA A 158 -5.91 2.57 -11.18
CA ALA A 158 -6.98 1.70 -11.67
C ALA A 158 -6.97 0.33 -10.98
N ARG A 159 -5.80 -0.25 -10.74
CA ARG A 159 -5.65 -1.52 -9.99
C ARG A 159 -6.06 -1.36 -8.53
N CYS A 160 -5.71 -0.25 -7.89
CA CYS A 160 -6.15 0.12 -6.55
C CYS A 160 -7.68 0.20 -6.49
N HIS A 161 -8.32 0.90 -7.43
CA HIS A 161 -9.77 0.98 -7.52
C HIS A 161 -10.41 -0.41 -7.66
N GLN A 162 -9.92 -1.24 -8.59
CA GLN A 162 -10.41 -2.61 -8.78
C GLN A 162 -10.26 -3.47 -7.53
N TYR A 163 -9.14 -3.34 -6.80
CA TYR A 163 -8.94 -4.02 -5.52
C TYR A 163 -9.96 -3.56 -4.47
N LEU A 164 -10.14 -2.25 -4.28
CA LEU A 164 -11.07 -1.70 -3.29
C LEU A 164 -12.51 -2.16 -3.55
N LEU A 165 -12.95 -2.16 -4.81
CA LEU A 165 -14.27 -2.71 -5.16
C LEU A 165 -14.37 -4.21 -4.84
N LYS A 166 -13.33 -4.98 -5.19
CA LYS A 166 -13.30 -6.42 -5.00
C LYS A 166 -13.36 -6.83 -3.52
N VAL A 167 -12.83 -6.01 -2.61
CA VAL A 167 -12.92 -6.25 -1.16
C VAL A 167 -14.21 -5.71 -0.52
N GLY A 168 -15.07 -5.01 -1.27
CA GLY A 168 -16.41 -4.61 -0.82
C GLY A 168 -16.61 -3.11 -0.60
N VAL A 169 -15.72 -2.25 -1.09
CA VAL A 169 -15.95 -0.80 -1.07
C VAL A 169 -17.03 -0.43 -2.10
N ASP A 170 -18.07 0.27 -1.65
CA ASP A 170 -19.10 0.84 -2.53
C ASP A 170 -18.49 1.86 -3.51
N PRO A 171 -18.62 1.65 -4.84
CA PRO A 171 -18.04 2.56 -5.85
C PRO A 171 -18.59 3.99 -5.76
N ARG A 172 -19.82 4.18 -5.26
CA ARG A 172 -20.42 5.52 -5.11
C ARG A 172 -19.76 6.33 -3.99
N ARG A 173 -19.01 5.66 -3.13
CA ARG A 173 -18.35 6.20 -1.94
C ARG A 173 -16.82 6.13 -2.07
N LEU A 174 -16.31 5.99 -3.28
CA LEU A 174 -14.88 5.93 -3.59
C LEU A 174 -14.52 7.04 -4.58
N ARG A 175 -13.47 7.79 -4.28
CA ARG A 175 -12.87 8.76 -5.21
C ARG A 175 -11.35 8.77 -5.08
N PHE A 176 -10.68 9.37 -6.05
CA PHE A 176 -9.24 9.62 -6.01
C PHE A 176 -9.02 11.12 -5.96
N ARG A 177 -8.43 11.64 -4.87
CA ARG A 177 -8.14 13.06 -4.69
C ARG A 177 -6.67 13.33 -4.96
N GLN A 178 -6.39 14.28 -5.84
CA GLN A 178 -5.02 14.71 -6.11
C GLN A 178 -4.51 15.60 -4.97
N HIS A 179 -3.25 15.48 -4.59
CA HIS A 179 -2.63 16.42 -3.64
C HIS A 179 -2.52 17.81 -4.24
N LEU A 180 -2.72 18.84 -3.41
CA LEU A 180 -2.43 20.23 -3.79
C LEU A 180 -0.92 20.50 -3.73
N ALA A 181 -0.44 21.51 -4.45
CA ALA A 181 0.99 21.83 -4.52
C ALA A 181 1.65 22.11 -3.16
N ASN A 182 0.89 22.59 -2.18
CA ASN A 182 1.32 22.83 -0.80
C ASN A 182 1.20 21.62 0.13
N GLU A 183 0.54 20.54 -0.33
CA GLU A 183 0.40 19.26 0.39
C GLU A 183 1.40 18.21 -0.11
N MET A 184 1.79 18.30 -1.39
CA MET A 184 2.77 17.40 -1.99
C MET A 184 4.07 17.43 -1.18
N ALA A 185 4.61 16.24 -0.93
CA ALA A 185 6.00 16.14 -0.50
C ALA A 185 6.88 16.83 -1.55
N HIS A 186 7.89 17.57 -1.10
CA HIS A 186 8.77 18.39 -1.96
C HIS A 186 9.49 17.62 -3.09
N TYR A 187 9.39 16.29 -3.12
CA TYR A 187 9.96 15.39 -4.12
C TYR A 187 8.92 14.59 -4.93
N ALA A 188 7.63 14.68 -4.62
CA ALA A 188 6.58 14.00 -5.37
C ALA A 188 6.26 14.78 -6.65
N GLN A 189 6.14 14.06 -7.77
CA GLN A 189 5.76 14.63 -9.07
C GLN A 189 4.24 14.68 -9.25
N ASP A 190 3.53 13.70 -8.71
CA ASP A 190 2.07 13.63 -8.68
C ASP A 190 1.66 12.71 -7.52
N CYS A 191 0.49 12.90 -6.94
CA CYS A 191 0.01 12.05 -5.84
C CYS A 191 -1.51 12.03 -5.78
N TRP A 192 -2.08 10.83 -5.74
CA TRP A 192 -3.53 10.60 -5.72
C TRP A 192 -3.93 9.67 -4.56
N ASP A 193 -4.73 10.20 -3.64
CA ASP A 193 -5.27 9.44 -2.52
C ASP A 193 -6.60 8.80 -2.93
N ALA A 194 -6.70 7.48 -2.81
CA ALA A 194 -7.99 6.80 -2.83
C ALA A 194 -8.70 7.09 -1.49
N GLU A 195 -9.69 7.96 -1.56
CA GLU A 195 -10.52 8.35 -0.43
C GLU A 195 -11.83 7.57 -0.43
N ILE A 196 -12.21 7.07 0.74
CA ILE A 196 -13.47 6.37 0.95
C ILE A 196 -14.37 7.20 1.87
N LEU A 197 -15.61 7.43 1.45
CA LEU A 197 -16.60 8.16 2.23
C LEU A 197 -17.17 7.27 3.34
N THR A 198 -16.96 7.68 4.57
CA THR A 198 -17.47 7.02 5.79
C THR A 198 -18.33 7.99 6.61
N SER A 199 -18.85 7.53 7.73
CA SER A 199 -19.52 8.33 8.75
C SER A 199 -18.64 9.46 9.32
N TYR A 200 -17.32 9.35 9.16
CA TYR A 200 -16.35 10.40 9.52
C TYR A 200 -15.97 11.32 8.35
N GLY A 201 -16.64 11.20 7.21
CA GLY A 201 -16.32 11.92 5.97
C GLY A 201 -15.39 11.14 5.05
N TRP A 202 -14.83 11.84 4.07
CA TRP A 202 -13.82 11.28 3.15
C TRP A 202 -12.51 11.06 3.90
N ILE A 203 -12.07 9.80 3.96
CA ILE A 203 -10.81 9.43 4.57
C ILE A 203 -9.88 8.79 3.53
N GLU A 204 -8.61 9.17 3.58
CA GLU A 204 -7.56 8.57 2.76
C GLU A 204 -7.31 7.13 3.23
N CYS A 205 -7.44 6.16 2.32
CA CYS A 205 -7.25 4.73 2.60
C CYS A 205 -6.06 4.14 1.83
N VAL A 206 -5.74 4.72 0.67
CA VAL A 206 -4.57 4.33 -0.13
C VAL A 206 -3.93 5.58 -0.75
N GLY A 207 -2.67 5.86 -0.46
CA GLY A 207 -1.91 6.88 -1.18
C GLY A 207 -1.27 6.29 -2.44
N ASN A 208 -1.41 6.95 -3.61
CA ASN A 208 -0.73 6.56 -4.85
C ASN A 208 0.20 7.71 -5.25
N ALA A 209 1.46 7.62 -4.84
CA ALA A 209 2.44 8.68 -5.05
C ALA A 209 3.37 8.35 -6.22
N ASP A 210 3.61 9.33 -7.09
CA ASP A 210 4.77 9.33 -7.98
C ASP A 210 5.90 10.09 -7.27
N ARG A 211 6.78 9.34 -6.63
CA ARG A 211 7.91 9.85 -5.87
C ARG A 211 9.12 9.82 -6.79
N ALA A 212 9.78 10.96 -6.95
CA ALA A 212 11.09 10.97 -7.57
C ALA A 212 12.07 10.12 -6.72
N CYS A 213 13.28 9.92 -7.23
CA CYS A 213 14.35 9.14 -6.60
C CYS A 213 14.92 9.74 -5.28
N TYR A 214 14.11 10.40 -4.44
CA TYR A 214 14.54 11.12 -3.24
C TYR A 214 15.11 10.17 -2.19
N ASP A 215 14.41 9.10 -1.84
CA ASP A 215 14.83 8.15 -0.81
C ASP A 215 16.17 7.50 -1.15
N LEU A 216 16.32 6.98 -2.38
CA LEU A 216 17.58 6.38 -2.84
C LEU A 216 18.73 7.40 -2.80
N ARG A 217 18.48 8.65 -3.19
CA ARG A 217 19.47 9.74 -3.10
C ARG A 217 19.86 10.07 -1.67
N GLN A 218 18.91 10.13 -0.73
CA GLN A 218 19.22 10.40 0.68
C GLN A 218 20.03 9.27 1.30
N HIS A 219 19.66 8.01 1.03
CA HIS A 219 20.44 6.85 1.48
C HIS A 219 21.84 6.83 0.85
N TYR A 220 21.98 7.17 -0.44
CA TYR A 220 23.29 7.31 -1.07
C TYR A 220 24.13 8.41 -0.39
N LYS A 221 23.57 9.60 -0.16
CA LYS A 221 24.27 10.70 0.52
C LYS A 221 24.74 10.31 1.93
N ALA A 222 23.92 9.58 2.67
CA ALA A 222 24.24 9.17 4.03
C ALA A 222 25.27 8.03 4.09
N THR A 223 25.26 7.10 3.14
CA THR A 223 26.06 5.85 3.20
C THR A 223 27.23 5.82 2.22
N ASN A 224 27.27 6.73 1.26
CA ASN A 224 28.18 6.73 0.11
C ASN A 224 28.09 5.43 -0.73
N VAL A 225 26.95 4.73 -0.69
CA VAL A 225 26.67 3.54 -1.51
C VAL A 225 25.70 3.93 -2.62
N LYS A 226 26.16 3.97 -3.87
CA LYS A 226 25.31 4.31 -5.04
C LYS A 226 24.12 3.37 -5.15
N LEU A 227 22.89 3.90 -5.16
CA LEU A 227 21.65 3.14 -5.35
C LEU A 227 21.02 3.50 -6.70
N VAL A 228 21.66 3.05 -7.77
CA VAL A 228 21.29 3.35 -9.17
C VAL A 228 21.08 2.06 -9.96
N ALA A 229 20.31 2.14 -11.04
CA ALA A 229 20.25 1.11 -12.07
C ALA A 229 21.18 1.48 -13.25
N GLU A 230 21.39 0.53 -14.16
CA GLU A 230 22.14 0.77 -15.40
C GLU A 230 21.25 0.49 -16.60
N LYS A 231 21.33 1.34 -17.62
CA LYS A 231 20.65 1.17 -18.91
C LYS A 231 21.67 1.10 -20.03
N VAL A 232 21.56 0.06 -20.85
CA VAL A 232 22.43 -0.10 -22.02
C VAL A 232 22.10 0.99 -23.04
N LEU A 233 23.13 1.71 -23.47
CA LEU A 233 22.99 2.74 -24.48
C LEU A 233 22.77 2.09 -25.87
N PRO A 234 21.92 2.66 -26.74
CA PRO A 234 21.75 2.17 -28.11
C PRO A 234 23.05 2.16 -28.93
N ALA A 235 23.97 3.09 -28.63
CA ALA A 235 25.30 3.14 -29.18
C ALA A 235 26.28 3.65 -28.11
N ALA A 236 27.53 3.17 -28.16
CA ALA A 236 28.56 3.59 -27.23
C ALA A 236 28.84 5.10 -27.38
N LYS A 237 28.94 5.81 -26.27
CA LYS A 237 29.26 7.24 -26.22
C LYS A 237 30.68 7.43 -25.71
N ASN A 238 31.50 8.23 -26.40
CA ASN A 238 32.77 8.70 -25.86
C ASN A 238 32.50 9.94 -25.01
N ILE A 239 32.86 9.89 -23.73
CA ILE A 239 32.77 11.03 -22.83
C ILE A 239 34.18 11.44 -22.41
N ASP A 240 34.43 12.75 -22.41
CA ASP A 240 35.65 13.31 -21.87
C ASP A 240 35.50 13.44 -20.36
N VAL A 241 36.31 12.67 -19.62
CA VAL A 241 36.30 12.61 -18.17
C VAL A 241 37.41 13.49 -17.64
N VAL A 242 37.08 14.38 -16.71
CA VAL A 242 38.02 15.15 -15.90
C VAL A 242 37.82 14.74 -14.45
N GLU A 243 38.83 14.19 -13.80
CA GLU A 243 38.73 13.73 -12.41
C GLU A 243 39.98 14.05 -11.58
N ALA A 244 39.78 14.26 -10.28
CA ALA A 244 40.86 14.31 -9.32
C ALA A 244 41.46 12.90 -9.14
N ALA A 245 42.77 12.79 -9.30
CA ALA A 245 43.55 11.58 -9.13
C ALA A 245 44.46 11.70 -7.90
N PRO A 246 43.93 11.46 -6.68
CA PRO A 246 44.73 11.46 -5.46
C PRO A 246 45.69 10.27 -5.39
N VAL A 247 46.92 10.53 -4.93
CA VAL A 247 47.99 9.54 -4.78
C VAL A 247 47.93 8.96 -3.36
N MET A 248 47.10 7.91 -3.19
CA MET A 248 46.68 7.42 -1.87
C MET A 248 47.79 6.90 -0.96
N ASN A 249 48.89 6.39 -1.51
CA ASN A 249 50.06 5.97 -0.73
C ASN A 249 50.80 7.16 -0.08
N ILE A 250 50.78 8.35 -0.69
CA ILE A 250 51.36 9.58 -0.13
C ILE A 250 50.36 10.22 0.84
N LEU A 251 49.10 10.37 0.42
CA LEU A 251 48.04 10.92 1.28
C LEU A 251 47.86 10.12 2.57
N GLY A 252 47.91 8.78 2.49
CA GLY A 252 47.82 7.91 3.67
C GLY A 252 48.98 8.06 4.65
N LYS A 253 50.19 8.38 4.14
CA LYS A 253 51.37 8.65 4.99
C LYS A 253 51.27 10.02 5.65
N GLU A 254 50.85 11.03 4.89
CA GLU A 254 50.79 12.43 5.35
C GLU A 254 49.61 12.68 6.30
N PHE A 255 48.40 12.25 5.91
CA PHE A 255 47.14 12.61 6.57
C PHE A 255 46.49 11.46 7.35
N ARG A 256 47.07 10.26 7.32
CA ARG A 256 46.64 9.08 8.10
C ARG A 256 45.12 8.83 7.97
N GLN A 257 44.37 8.95 9.07
CA GLN A 257 42.93 8.68 9.12
C GLN A 257 42.12 9.65 8.23
N SER A 258 42.60 10.88 8.03
CA SER A 258 41.94 11.89 7.19
C SER A 258 42.10 11.65 5.69
N ALA A 259 43.03 10.76 5.27
CA ALA A 259 43.26 10.47 3.84
C ALA A 259 42.00 9.95 3.12
N LYS A 260 41.21 9.09 3.80
CA LYS A 260 39.92 8.62 3.25
C LYS A 260 38.90 9.75 3.12
N LYS A 261 38.84 10.66 4.10
CA LYS A 261 37.95 11.83 4.07
C LYS A 261 38.30 12.75 2.89
N ILE A 262 39.59 13.03 2.71
CA ILE A 262 40.12 13.82 1.58
C ILE A 262 39.75 13.16 0.25
N GLN A 263 39.97 11.85 0.11
CA GLN A 263 39.62 11.11 -1.11
C GLN A 263 38.13 11.24 -1.45
N THR A 264 37.25 11.07 -0.46
CA THR A 264 35.80 11.20 -0.66
C THR A 264 35.43 12.58 -1.18
N VAL A 265 35.95 13.66 -0.57
CA VAL A 265 35.66 15.03 -1.02
C VAL A 265 36.21 15.30 -2.41
N LEU A 266 37.44 14.87 -2.71
CA LEU A 266 38.04 15.04 -4.04
C LEU A 266 37.23 14.33 -5.14
N SER A 267 36.64 13.17 -4.84
CA SER A 267 35.78 12.44 -5.79
C SER A 267 34.43 13.11 -6.08
N GLN A 268 34.07 14.15 -5.32
CA GLN A 268 32.80 14.86 -5.42
C GLN A 268 32.94 16.27 -6.02
N LEU A 269 34.17 16.68 -6.40
CA LEU A 269 34.41 17.99 -7.00
C LEU A 269 33.75 18.12 -8.39
N THR A 270 33.20 19.29 -8.68
CA THR A 270 32.62 19.60 -10.01
C THR A 270 33.72 19.86 -11.05
N PRO A 271 33.41 19.79 -12.36
CA PRO A 271 34.38 20.12 -13.41
C PRO A 271 35.00 21.51 -13.27
N GLU A 272 34.23 22.50 -12.82
CA GLU A 272 34.71 23.87 -12.57
C GLU A 272 35.71 23.91 -11.41
N GLN A 273 35.41 23.18 -10.32
CA GLN A 273 36.31 23.06 -9.18
C GLN A 273 37.59 22.30 -9.55
N LEU A 274 37.50 21.27 -10.40
CA LEU A 274 38.67 20.54 -10.89
C LEU A 274 39.57 21.42 -11.77
N ALA A 275 39.00 22.34 -12.55
CA ALA A 275 39.77 23.33 -13.29
C ALA A 275 40.51 24.30 -12.34
N GLU A 276 39.87 24.72 -11.25
CA GLU A 276 40.51 25.52 -10.19
C GLU A 276 41.66 24.76 -9.52
N VAL A 277 41.44 23.49 -9.14
CA VAL A 277 42.47 22.62 -8.58
C VAL A 277 43.68 22.51 -9.51
N GLU A 278 43.43 22.28 -10.80
CA GLU A 278 44.48 22.17 -11.82
C GLU A 278 45.30 23.47 -11.93
N LEU A 279 44.62 24.63 -11.92
CA LEU A 279 45.24 25.95 -12.00
C LEU A 279 46.10 26.26 -10.76
N GLU A 280 45.56 25.99 -9.56
CA GLU A 280 46.24 26.22 -8.28
C GLU A 280 47.48 25.31 -8.13
N LEU A 281 47.38 24.03 -8.49
CA LEU A 281 48.51 23.11 -8.48
C LEU A 281 49.58 23.48 -9.50
N ALA A 282 49.19 24.03 -10.66
CA ALA A 282 50.15 24.49 -11.67
C ALA A 282 50.89 25.77 -11.23
N THR A 283 50.17 26.72 -10.64
CA THR A 283 50.69 28.05 -10.31
C THR A 283 51.42 28.07 -8.96
N ASN A 284 50.76 27.54 -7.92
CA ASN A 284 51.20 27.67 -6.53
C ASN A 284 51.81 26.38 -5.97
N LYS A 285 51.78 25.28 -6.74
CA LYS A 285 52.24 23.94 -6.32
C LYS A 285 51.53 23.40 -5.08
N LEU A 286 50.40 24.01 -4.74
CA LEU A 286 49.65 23.76 -3.52
C LEU A 286 48.18 24.08 -3.76
N TYR A 287 47.30 23.16 -3.39
CA TYR A 287 45.86 23.38 -3.34
C TYR A 287 45.36 23.13 -1.92
N ASN A 288 44.70 24.11 -1.32
CA ASN A 288 44.21 24.04 0.05
C ASN A 288 42.76 23.54 0.07
N LEU A 289 42.58 22.23 0.21
CA LEU A 289 41.25 21.63 0.28
C LEU A 289 40.62 21.89 1.65
N LYS A 290 39.49 22.61 1.66
CA LYS A 290 38.73 22.85 2.89
C LYS A 290 37.70 21.74 3.11
N ILE A 291 37.73 21.13 4.28
CA ILE A 291 36.73 20.15 4.71
C ILE A 291 36.28 20.54 6.11
N ASP A 292 35.01 20.90 6.27
CA ASP A 292 34.44 21.48 7.49
C ASP A 292 35.21 22.73 7.95
N SER A 293 35.82 22.72 9.13
CA SER A 293 36.65 23.80 9.68
C SER A 293 38.16 23.59 9.48
N GLU A 294 38.56 22.52 8.81
CA GLU A 294 39.96 22.15 8.62
C GLU A 294 40.40 22.40 7.18
N THR A 295 41.68 22.76 7.00
CA THR A 295 42.30 22.96 5.69
C THR A 295 43.42 21.96 5.48
N TYR A 296 43.37 21.28 4.35
CA TYR A 296 44.31 20.22 3.98
C TYR A 296 45.18 20.70 2.79
N PRO A 297 46.48 20.97 3.00
CA PRO A 297 47.40 21.39 1.95
C PRO A 297 47.77 20.20 1.05
N LEU A 298 47.36 20.22 -0.21
CA LEU A 298 47.63 19.17 -1.20
C LEU A 298 48.65 19.64 -2.23
N THR A 299 49.74 18.91 -2.41
CA THR A 299 50.79 19.24 -3.39
C THR A 299 50.60 18.49 -4.71
N ASP A 300 51.34 18.89 -5.75
CA ASP A 300 51.34 18.23 -7.07
C ASP A 300 51.83 16.76 -7.04
N LYS A 301 52.49 16.34 -5.96
CA LYS A 301 52.84 14.93 -5.70
C LYS A 301 51.69 14.13 -5.10
N MET A 302 50.75 14.80 -4.44
CA MET A 302 49.63 14.17 -3.72
C MET A 302 48.35 14.12 -4.55
N LEU A 303 48.17 15.07 -5.46
CA LEU A 303 46.97 15.24 -6.24
C LEU A 303 47.33 15.67 -7.66
N ALA A 304 46.74 15.01 -8.64
CA ALA A 304 46.76 15.43 -10.04
C ALA A 304 45.34 15.49 -10.58
N VAL A 305 45.11 16.28 -11.63
CA VAL A 305 43.86 16.23 -12.40
C VAL A 305 44.12 15.42 -13.67
N LYS A 306 43.33 14.39 -13.91
CA LYS A 306 43.44 13.55 -15.11
C LYS A 306 42.31 13.88 -16.07
N LYS A 307 42.68 14.03 -17.34
CA LYS A 307 41.74 14.20 -18.46
C LYS A 307 41.93 13.03 -19.42
N TYR A 308 40.87 12.29 -19.70
CA TYR A 308 40.91 11.17 -20.63
C TYR A 308 39.54 10.93 -21.25
N SER A 309 39.51 10.38 -22.46
CA SER A 309 38.26 9.97 -23.09
C SER A 309 37.93 8.54 -22.68
N LYS A 310 36.68 8.29 -22.25
CA LYS A 310 36.17 6.98 -21.87
C LYS A 310 34.98 6.62 -22.74
N THR A 311 35.03 5.46 -23.37
CA THR A 311 33.87 4.88 -24.04
C THR A 311 32.94 4.26 -23.00
N VAL A 312 31.68 4.69 -23.02
CA VAL A 312 30.64 4.25 -22.10
C VAL A 312 29.55 3.53 -22.88
N TYR A 313 29.21 2.32 -22.42
CA TYR A 313 28.20 1.44 -23.00
C TYR A 313 26.88 1.47 -22.23
N VAL A 314 26.89 1.96 -20.99
CA VAL A 314 25.74 1.99 -20.09
C VAL A 314 25.64 3.36 -19.43
N GLU A 315 24.43 3.85 -19.23
CA GLU A 315 24.16 5.03 -18.41
C GLU A 315 23.64 4.61 -17.03
N GLU A 316 24.14 5.25 -15.98
CA GLU A 316 23.57 5.13 -14.63
C GLU A 316 22.24 5.89 -14.57
N ILE A 317 21.21 5.24 -14.04
CA ILE A 317 19.87 5.81 -13.90
C ILE A 317 19.45 5.78 -12.44
N GLU A 318 19.00 6.93 -11.96
CA GLU A 318 18.25 7.06 -10.72
C GLU A 318 16.77 6.75 -11.00
N PRO A 319 16.22 5.61 -10.55
CA PRO A 319 14.84 5.23 -10.88
C PRO A 319 13.81 6.16 -10.23
N SER A 320 12.73 6.47 -10.94
CA SER A 320 11.53 7.01 -10.27
C SER A 320 10.80 5.87 -9.54
N VAL A 321 9.98 6.23 -8.55
CA VAL A 321 9.23 5.25 -7.76
C VAL A 321 7.74 5.60 -7.75
N ILE A 322 6.90 4.69 -8.21
CA ILE A 322 5.45 4.77 -7.97
C ILE A 322 5.13 3.95 -6.72
N GLU A 323 4.55 4.61 -5.72
CA GLU A 323 4.23 4.06 -4.41
C GLU A 323 2.72 4.03 -4.13
N PRO A 324 2.07 2.88 -4.33
CA PRO A 324 0.79 2.57 -3.71
C PRO A 324 0.96 2.11 -2.25
N SER A 325 0.52 2.92 -1.30
CA SER A 325 0.57 2.64 0.15
C SER A 325 -0.83 2.43 0.71
N TYR A 326 -1.14 1.21 1.15
CA TYR A 326 -2.48 0.80 1.61
C TYR A 326 -2.55 0.76 3.13
N GLY A 327 -3.43 1.57 3.73
CA GLY A 327 -3.78 1.50 5.15
C GLY A 327 -4.85 0.43 5.41
N ILE A 328 -4.44 -0.82 5.64
CA ILE A 328 -5.35 -1.98 5.72
C ILE A 328 -6.44 -1.80 6.78
N GLY A 329 -6.11 -1.23 7.94
CA GLY A 329 -7.09 -0.95 8.99
C GLY A 329 -8.20 0.01 8.56
N ARG A 330 -7.87 1.04 7.77
CA ARG A 330 -8.85 2.01 7.23
C ARG A 330 -9.73 1.38 6.16
N VAL A 331 -9.12 0.61 5.25
CA VAL A 331 -9.85 -0.14 4.22
C VAL A 331 -10.84 -1.10 4.87
N MET A 332 -10.40 -1.87 5.88
CA MET A 332 -11.25 -2.80 6.63
C MET A 332 -12.41 -2.08 7.32
N TYR A 333 -12.14 -0.96 8.00
CA TYR A 333 -13.19 -0.15 8.63
C TYR A 333 -14.25 0.30 7.61
N ALA A 334 -13.81 0.84 6.47
CA ALA A 334 -14.71 1.30 5.43
C ALA A 334 -15.54 0.17 4.82
N VAL A 335 -14.95 -1.01 4.60
CA VAL A 335 -15.68 -2.21 4.13
C VAL A 335 -16.74 -2.62 5.14
N LEU A 336 -16.43 -2.65 6.45
CA LEU A 336 -17.40 -2.99 7.49
C LEU A 336 -18.57 -1.99 7.50
N GLU A 337 -18.28 -0.69 7.43
CA GLU A 337 -19.32 0.34 7.39
C GLU A 337 -20.19 0.24 6.12
N HIS A 338 -19.58 -0.06 4.97
CA HIS A 338 -20.28 -0.23 3.70
C HIS A 338 -21.08 -1.53 3.61
N ALA A 339 -20.69 -2.56 4.37
CA ALA A 339 -21.35 -3.86 4.44
C ALA A 339 -22.48 -3.91 5.47
N PHE A 340 -22.50 -3.02 6.46
CA PHE A 340 -23.48 -3.04 7.55
C PHE A 340 -24.91 -2.76 7.05
N ARG A 341 -25.84 -3.63 7.43
CA ARG A 341 -27.27 -3.57 7.09
C ARG A 341 -28.11 -3.97 8.30
N GLN A 342 -29.39 -3.60 8.23
CA GLN A 342 -30.42 -3.96 9.20
C GLN A 342 -31.56 -4.65 8.45
N ARG A 343 -32.17 -5.69 9.04
CA ARG A 343 -33.34 -6.35 8.44
C ARG A 343 -34.56 -5.43 8.51
N GLU A 344 -35.37 -5.46 7.48
CA GLU A 344 -36.64 -4.75 7.46
C GLU A 344 -37.59 -5.33 8.53
N GLY A 345 -38.20 -4.47 9.34
CA GLY A 345 -39.13 -4.86 10.39
C GLY A 345 -38.51 -5.35 11.71
N ASP A 346 -37.17 -5.48 11.81
CA ASP A 346 -36.50 -5.87 13.06
C ASP A 346 -35.18 -5.11 13.24
N GLU A 347 -35.20 -4.04 14.05
CA GLU A 347 -34.03 -3.20 14.31
C GLU A 347 -32.92 -3.89 15.09
N GLN A 348 -33.21 -5.00 15.76
CA GLN A 348 -32.21 -5.76 16.49
C GLN A 348 -31.46 -6.74 15.59
N ARG A 349 -31.91 -6.96 14.35
CA ARG A 349 -31.28 -7.87 13.39
C ARG A 349 -30.38 -7.12 12.43
N CYS A 350 -29.19 -6.82 12.92
CA CYS A 350 -28.08 -6.31 12.12
C CYS A 350 -27.30 -7.44 11.43
N PHE A 351 -26.76 -7.18 10.25
CA PHE A 351 -25.92 -8.13 9.52
C PHE A 351 -24.89 -7.43 8.64
N LEU A 352 -23.85 -8.17 8.27
CA LEU A 352 -22.80 -7.68 7.36
C LEU A 352 -22.92 -8.38 6.00
N VAL A 353 -23.01 -7.58 4.93
CA VAL A 353 -22.92 -8.06 3.54
C VAL A 353 -21.47 -7.98 3.08
N LEU A 354 -20.64 -8.89 3.58
CA LEU A 354 -19.26 -9.02 3.12
C LEU A 354 -19.22 -9.77 1.79
N PRO A 355 -18.40 -9.33 0.80
CA PRO A 355 -18.16 -10.16 -0.38
C PRO A 355 -17.66 -11.55 0.05
N PRO A 356 -18.18 -12.65 -0.52
CA PRO A 356 -17.79 -13.99 -0.12
C PRO A 356 -16.28 -14.25 -0.16
N LEU A 357 -15.57 -13.57 -1.05
CA LEU A 357 -14.11 -13.61 -1.16
C LEU A 357 -13.40 -13.22 0.14
N VAL A 358 -13.87 -12.18 0.83
CA VAL A 358 -13.23 -11.61 2.02
C VAL A 358 -13.93 -11.98 3.32
N ALA A 359 -15.13 -12.58 3.28
CA ALA A 359 -15.81 -13.08 4.45
C ALA A 359 -14.91 -14.06 5.24
N PRO A 360 -14.65 -13.88 6.54
CA PRO A 360 -13.73 -14.74 7.29
C PRO A 360 -14.16 -16.21 7.33
N ILE A 361 -15.47 -16.43 7.47
CA ILE A 361 -16.12 -17.73 7.49
C ILE A 361 -17.04 -17.80 6.29
N LYS A 362 -16.87 -18.80 5.42
CA LYS A 362 -17.62 -18.91 4.15
C LYS A 362 -19.03 -19.45 4.37
N CYS A 363 -19.19 -20.39 5.30
CA CYS A 363 -20.51 -20.93 5.60
C CYS A 363 -20.72 -21.30 7.07
N SER A 364 -21.98 -21.28 7.51
CA SER A 364 -22.40 -21.90 8.76
C SER A 364 -23.01 -23.28 8.50
N VAL A 365 -22.90 -24.19 9.46
CA VAL A 365 -23.56 -25.50 9.45
C VAL A 365 -24.52 -25.55 10.64
N LEU A 366 -25.82 -25.68 10.34
CA LEU A 366 -26.92 -25.39 11.26
C LEU A 366 -27.96 -26.53 11.24
N PRO A 367 -27.88 -27.52 12.15
CA PRO A 367 -28.92 -28.55 12.23
C PRO A 367 -30.25 -27.96 12.73
N ILE A 368 -31.41 -28.31 12.19
CA ILE A 368 -32.69 -27.65 12.53
C ILE A 368 -33.05 -27.80 14.02
N SER A 369 -32.61 -28.88 14.65
CA SER A 369 -32.71 -29.16 16.09
C SER A 369 -31.48 -29.94 16.57
N ASN A 370 -31.41 -30.24 17.87
CA ASN A 370 -30.31 -31.01 18.47
C ASN A 370 -30.55 -32.52 18.41
N ASN A 371 -31.30 -32.99 17.40
CA ASN A 371 -31.53 -34.41 17.22
C ASN A 371 -30.22 -35.10 16.79
N VAL A 372 -29.84 -36.15 17.52
CA VAL A 372 -28.62 -36.94 17.29
C VAL A 372 -28.56 -37.55 15.89
N VAL A 373 -29.72 -37.70 15.22
CA VAL A 373 -29.79 -38.20 13.85
C VAL A 373 -29.06 -37.31 12.84
N PHE A 374 -28.85 -36.03 13.16
CA PHE A 374 -28.13 -35.10 12.30
C PHE A 374 -26.60 -35.20 12.45
N GLU A 375 -26.07 -35.80 13.52
CA GLU A 375 -24.62 -35.87 13.76
C GLU A 375 -23.84 -36.52 12.58
N PRO A 376 -24.27 -37.67 12.02
CA PRO A 376 -23.57 -38.25 10.87
C PRO A 376 -23.62 -37.35 9.63
N ILE A 377 -24.72 -36.61 9.44
CA ILE A 377 -24.91 -35.72 8.29
C ILE A 377 -24.05 -34.46 8.45
N ILE A 378 -23.94 -33.92 9.67
CA ILE A 378 -23.02 -32.82 9.99
C ILE A 378 -21.59 -33.22 9.61
N GLU A 379 -21.15 -34.42 9.99
CA GLU A 379 -19.80 -34.90 9.64
C GLU A 379 -19.61 -35.04 8.13
N LEU A 380 -20.60 -35.55 7.39
CA LEU A 380 -20.55 -35.60 5.91
C LEU A 380 -20.41 -34.21 5.29
N VAL A 381 -21.14 -33.21 5.80
CA VAL A 381 -21.01 -31.82 5.36
C VAL A 381 -19.61 -31.28 5.69
N ARG A 382 -19.10 -31.54 6.90
CA ARG A 382 -17.75 -31.09 7.32
C ARG A 382 -16.66 -31.69 6.45
N GLU A 383 -16.75 -32.98 6.13
CA GLU A 383 -15.83 -33.65 5.21
C GLU A 383 -15.87 -33.02 3.83
N GLU A 384 -17.06 -32.76 3.30
CA GLU A 384 -17.21 -32.10 2.00
C GLU A 384 -16.60 -30.69 2.01
N LEU A 385 -16.87 -29.88 3.03
CA LEU A 385 -16.30 -28.54 3.16
C LEU A 385 -14.76 -28.57 3.28
N ALA A 386 -14.23 -29.56 4.00
CA ALA A 386 -12.78 -29.76 4.15
C ALA A 386 -12.09 -30.11 2.82
N ARG A 387 -12.74 -30.87 1.92
CA ARG A 387 -12.18 -31.18 0.58
C ARG A 387 -11.91 -29.94 -0.28
N TYR A 388 -12.58 -28.83 0.00
CA TYR A 388 -12.44 -27.56 -0.74
C TYR A 388 -11.80 -26.44 0.10
N ASP A 389 -11.20 -26.78 1.25
CA ASP A 389 -10.56 -25.83 2.17
C ASP A 389 -11.49 -24.67 2.61
N LEU A 390 -12.77 -24.95 2.80
CA LEU A 390 -13.78 -23.94 3.14
C LEU A 390 -13.84 -23.70 4.65
N SER A 391 -13.60 -22.46 5.06
CA SER A 391 -13.79 -22.02 6.44
C SER A 391 -15.28 -22.05 6.80
N HIS A 392 -15.61 -22.73 7.90
CA HIS A 392 -16.99 -22.90 8.33
C HIS A 392 -17.14 -22.82 9.84
N LYS A 393 -18.37 -22.57 10.30
CA LYS A 393 -18.74 -22.57 11.72
C LYS A 393 -19.99 -23.42 11.94
N VAL A 394 -19.90 -24.39 12.84
CA VAL A 394 -21.06 -25.14 13.32
C VAL A 394 -21.74 -24.35 14.44
N ASP A 395 -23.07 -24.18 14.37
CA ASP A 395 -23.90 -23.70 15.49
C ASP A 395 -25.03 -24.72 15.73
N ASP A 396 -24.77 -25.63 16.65
CA ASP A 396 -25.64 -26.68 17.18
C ASP A 396 -26.28 -26.27 18.52
N SER A 397 -26.30 -24.96 18.83
CA SER A 397 -26.96 -24.50 20.04
C SER A 397 -28.46 -24.78 19.97
N GLY A 398 -29.07 -25.12 21.11
CA GLY A 398 -30.51 -25.45 21.21
C GLY A 398 -31.48 -24.28 20.96
N ASN A 399 -31.02 -23.22 20.29
CA ASN A 399 -31.85 -22.09 19.90
C ASN A 399 -32.57 -22.36 18.57
N ALA A 400 -33.72 -21.73 18.38
CA ALA A 400 -34.45 -21.75 17.11
C ALA A 400 -33.53 -21.35 15.93
N ILE A 401 -33.74 -21.99 14.78
CA ILE A 401 -32.92 -21.79 13.58
C ILE A 401 -32.81 -20.31 13.16
N GLY A 402 -33.90 -19.54 13.28
CA GLY A 402 -33.92 -18.11 13.00
C GLY A 402 -32.95 -17.29 13.87
N ARG A 403 -32.76 -17.68 15.14
CA ARG A 403 -31.81 -17.02 16.05
C ARG A 403 -30.37 -17.38 15.69
N ARG A 404 -30.12 -18.60 15.23
CA ARG A 404 -28.79 -19.02 14.75
C ARG A 404 -28.43 -18.32 13.44
N TYR A 405 -29.38 -18.20 12.51
CA TYR A 405 -29.20 -17.36 11.33
C TYR A 405 -28.90 -15.91 11.69
N ALA A 406 -29.60 -15.31 12.65
CA ALA A 406 -29.32 -13.95 13.08
C ALA A 406 -27.86 -13.77 13.55
N ARG A 407 -27.32 -14.70 14.36
CA ARG A 407 -25.92 -14.65 14.82
C ARG A 407 -24.91 -14.82 13.68
N THR A 408 -25.18 -15.71 12.73
CA THR A 408 -24.25 -15.95 11.62
C THR A 408 -24.27 -14.80 10.61
N ASP A 409 -25.45 -14.21 10.38
CA ASP A 409 -25.63 -13.03 9.54
C ASP A 409 -24.92 -11.81 10.18
N GLU A 410 -25.03 -11.64 11.51
CA GLU A 410 -24.42 -10.54 12.28
C GLU A 410 -22.89 -10.45 12.09
N ILE A 411 -22.21 -11.60 12.01
CA ILE A 411 -20.75 -11.67 11.79
C ILE A 411 -20.35 -11.80 10.31
N GLY A 412 -21.32 -11.66 9.39
CA GLY A 412 -21.07 -11.61 7.95
C GLY A 412 -20.74 -12.94 7.29
N ILE A 413 -21.27 -14.05 7.78
CA ILE A 413 -21.19 -15.34 7.07
C ILE A 413 -22.14 -15.29 5.86
N PRO A 414 -21.64 -15.43 4.62
CA PRO A 414 -22.47 -15.22 3.42
C PRO A 414 -23.44 -16.37 3.16
N PHE A 415 -23.11 -17.59 3.61
CA PHE A 415 -23.91 -18.78 3.34
C PHE A 415 -24.23 -19.59 4.60
N GLY A 416 -25.42 -20.19 4.67
CA GLY A 416 -25.79 -21.10 5.76
C GLY A 416 -26.27 -22.43 5.21
N ILE A 417 -25.74 -23.53 5.74
CA ILE A 417 -26.17 -24.89 5.42
C ILE A 417 -27.09 -25.35 6.54
N THR A 418 -28.34 -25.64 6.23
CA THR A 418 -29.29 -26.22 7.17
C THR A 418 -29.46 -27.71 6.90
N ILE A 419 -29.35 -28.48 7.99
CA ILE A 419 -29.58 -29.92 8.03
C ILE A 419 -30.92 -30.12 8.74
N ASP A 420 -31.90 -30.65 8.03
CA ASP A 420 -33.27 -30.87 8.49
C ASP A 420 -33.65 -32.36 8.39
N PHE A 421 -34.90 -32.70 8.73
CA PHE A 421 -35.38 -34.08 8.68
C PHE A 421 -35.39 -34.67 7.26
N GLU A 422 -35.56 -33.85 6.21
CA GLU A 422 -35.45 -34.32 4.83
C GLU A 422 -34.00 -34.70 4.49
N SER A 423 -33.01 -34.16 5.20
CA SER A 423 -31.59 -34.50 5.03
C SER A 423 -31.27 -35.95 5.41
N GLU A 424 -32.13 -36.61 6.20
CA GLU A 424 -32.00 -38.03 6.55
C GLU A 424 -32.27 -38.97 5.36
N GLN A 425 -33.07 -38.49 4.40
CA GLN A 425 -33.41 -39.26 3.21
C GLN A 425 -32.18 -39.43 2.31
N LYS A 426 -32.10 -40.57 1.62
CA LYS A 426 -31.02 -40.84 0.65
C LYS A 426 -31.54 -40.59 -0.78
N PRO A 427 -30.79 -39.88 -1.63
CA PRO A 427 -29.48 -39.25 -1.37
C PRO A 427 -29.57 -38.09 -0.38
N HIS A 428 -28.54 -37.93 0.46
CA HIS A 428 -28.51 -36.88 1.48
C HIS A 428 -28.44 -35.49 0.82
N THR A 429 -29.46 -34.68 1.09
CA THR A 429 -29.56 -33.29 0.61
C THR A 429 -29.60 -32.34 1.79
N VAL A 430 -29.13 -31.11 1.58
CA VAL A 430 -29.15 -30.03 2.56
C VAL A 430 -29.68 -28.75 1.93
N THR A 431 -30.12 -27.83 2.77
CA THR A 431 -30.59 -26.52 2.33
C THR A 431 -29.46 -25.50 2.44
N LEU A 432 -29.12 -24.84 1.34
CA LEU A 432 -28.16 -23.75 1.30
C LEU A 432 -28.90 -22.41 1.24
N ARG A 433 -28.66 -21.56 2.24
CA ARG A 433 -29.20 -20.21 2.37
C ARG A 433 -28.16 -19.16 2.01
N HIS A 434 -28.58 -18.12 1.27
CA HIS A 434 -27.79 -16.90 1.07
C HIS A 434 -28.19 -15.82 2.08
N ALA A 435 -27.23 -15.35 2.88
CA ALA A 435 -27.49 -14.46 4.01
C ALA A 435 -28.11 -13.13 3.58
N GLU A 436 -27.63 -12.49 2.50
CA GLU A 436 -28.16 -11.19 2.07
C GLU A 436 -29.64 -11.30 1.66
N SER A 437 -29.93 -12.17 0.69
CA SER A 437 -31.28 -12.34 0.13
C SER A 437 -32.24 -13.15 1.01
N MET A 438 -31.72 -13.90 1.98
CA MET A 438 -32.43 -14.92 2.78
C MET A 438 -33.04 -16.08 1.97
N GLN A 439 -32.82 -16.12 0.66
CA GLN A 439 -33.31 -17.18 -0.22
C GLN A 439 -32.54 -18.48 -0.01
N GLN A 440 -33.22 -19.60 -0.29
CA GLN A 440 -32.74 -20.94 -0.02
C GLN A 440 -32.89 -21.84 -1.25
N ILE A 441 -31.91 -22.72 -1.44
CA ILE A 441 -31.92 -23.77 -2.46
C ILE A 441 -31.60 -25.11 -1.79
N ARG A 442 -32.06 -26.23 -2.38
CA ARG A 442 -31.76 -27.57 -1.89
C ARG A 442 -30.86 -28.33 -2.87
N LEU A 443 -29.84 -29.00 -2.36
CA LEU A 443 -28.86 -29.72 -3.18
C LEU A 443 -28.25 -30.90 -2.42
N GLU A 444 -27.67 -31.85 -3.15
CA GLU A 444 -26.94 -32.97 -2.55
C GLU A 444 -25.68 -32.48 -1.84
N ILE A 445 -25.33 -33.12 -0.72
CA ILE A 445 -24.12 -32.78 0.04
C ILE A 445 -22.88 -32.82 -0.85
N SER A 446 -22.81 -33.77 -1.78
CA SER A 446 -21.71 -33.96 -2.75
C SER A 446 -21.46 -32.76 -3.68
N GLU A 447 -22.42 -31.84 -3.82
CA GLU A 447 -22.30 -30.65 -4.67
C GLU A 447 -22.00 -29.37 -3.87
N VAL A 448 -22.18 -29.41 -2.54
CA VAL A 448 -22.08 -28.23 -1.65
C VAL A 448 -20.69 -27.62 -1.67
N GLY A 449 -19.65 -28.45 -1.53
CA GLY A 449 -18.26 -27.96 -1.43
C GLY A 449 -17.84 -27.21 -2.68
N ARG A 450 -18.11 -27.79 -3.86
CA ARG A 450 -17.81 -27.14 -5.15
C ARG A 450 -18.55 -25.82 -5.31
N LEU A 451 -19.86 -25.83 -5.08
CA LEU A 451 -20.70 -24.64 -5.22
C LEU A 451 -20.21 -23.50 -4.32
N LEU A 452 -19.95 -23.79 -3.04
CA LEU A 452 -19.46 -22.80 -2.10
C LEU A 452 -18.06 -22.29 -2.45
N SER A 453 -17.19 -23.13 -3.00
CA SER A 453 -15.87 -22.69 -3.51
C SER A 453 -16.02 -21.71 -4.68
N ASP A 454 -16.91 -22.00 -5.63
CA ASP A 454 -17.16 -21.15 -6.80
C ASP A 454 -17.83 -19.83 -6.41
N LEU A 455 -18.79 -19.84 -5.49
CA LEU A 455 -19.41 -18.64 -4.93
C LEU A 455 -18.39 -17.81 -4.12
N SER A 456 -17.59 -18.47 -3.27
CA SER A 456 -16.58 -17.80 -2.42
C SER A 456 -15.47 -17.15 -3.23
N THR A 457 -15.12 -17.70 -4.39
CA THR A 457 -14.09 -17.16 -5.28
C THR A 457 -14.63 -16.20 -6.34
N GLY A 458 -15.96 -16.03 -6.40
CA GLY A 458 -16.63 -15.21 -7.41
C GLY A 458 -16.60 -15.80 -8.82
N ARG A 459 -16.37 -17.12 -8.96
CA ARG A 459 -16.49 -17.85 -10.24
C ARG A 459 -17.95 -18.07 -10.63
N GLN A 460 -18.85 -18.08 -9.65
CA GLN A 460 -20.30 -18.11 -9.83
C GLN A 460 -20.96 -17.04 -8.96
N GLN A 461 -22.11 -16.55 -9.41
CA GLN A 461 -22.98 -15.68 -8.63
C GLN A 461 -24.12 -16.50 -7.98
N TRP A 462 -24.73 -15.95 -6.94
CA TRP A 462 -25.87 -16.60 -6.29
C TRP A 462 -27.02 -16.89 -7.27
N SER A 463 -27.26 -15.99 -8.23
CA SER A 463 -28.26 -16.17 -9.28
C SER A 463 -28.03 -17.42 -10.13
N ASP A 464 -26.77 -17.79 -10.37
CA ASP A 464 -26.42 -19.00 -11.14
C ASP A 464 -26.79 -20.26 -10.36
N ALA A 465 -26.56 -20.24 -9.04
CA ALA A 465 -26.96 -21.31 -8.14
C ALA A 465 -28.48 -21.46 -8.11
N GLN A 466 -29.23 -20.35 -8.03
CA GLN A 466 -30.69 -20.36 -8.04
C GLN A 466 -31.30 -20.87 -9.35
N ALA A 467 -30.60 -20.67 -10.48
CA ALA A 467 -31.02 -21.21 -11.76
C ALA A 467 -30.76 -22.72 -11.89
N LYS A 468 -29.73 -23.24 -11.20
CA LYS A 468 -29.34 -24.65 -11.26
C LYS A 468 -30.11 -25.54 -10.28
N TYR A 469 -30.32 -25.08 -9.05
CA TYR A 469 -30.84 -25.91 -7.96
C TYR A 469 -32.28 -25.55 -7.59
N PRO A 470 -33.10 -26.53 -7.13
CA PRO A 470 -34.47 -26.27 -6.71
C PRO A 470 -34.52 -25.27 -5.55
N LYS A 471 -35.43 -24.31 -5.64
CA LYS A 471 -35.73 -23.39 -4.53
C LYS A 471 -36.34 -24.17 -3.37
N PHE A 472 -35.92 -23.82 -2.16
CA PHE A 472 -36.53 -24.34 -0.95
C PHE A 472 -37.51 -23.29 -0.40
N GLU A 473 -38.78 -23.65 -0.35
CA GLU A 473 -39.82 -22.88 0.35
C GLU A 473 -40.18 -23.67 1.60
N ALA A 474 -40.06 -23.04 2.77
CA ALA A 474 -40.49 -23.67 4.01
C ALA A 474 -42.01 -23.85 3.96
N ASN A 475 -42.50 -25.06 4.21
CA ASN A 475 -43.94 -25.28 4.37
C ASN A 475 -44.42 -24.41 5.54
N SER A 476 -45.42 -23.57 5.31
CA SER A 476 -45.97 -22.63 6.30
C SER A 476 -46.70 -23.30 7.47
N ASP A 477 -46.73 -24.64 7.52
CA ASP A 477 -47.53 -25.45 8.44
C ASP A 477 -46.70 -26.28 9.44
N GLU A 478 -45.39 -26.05 9.59
CA GLU A 478 -44.53 -26.70 10.61
C GLU A 478 -43.86 -25.72 11.59
#